data_AF-A0AA39FYG5-F1
#
_entry.id   AF-A0AA39FYG5-F1
#
_cell.length_a   1.000
_cell.length_b   1.000
_cell.length_c   1.000
_cell.angle_alpha   90.00
_cell.angle_beta   90.00
_cell.angle_gamma   90.00
#
_symmetry.space_group_name_H-M   'P 1'
#
loop_
_entity.id
_entity.type
_entity.pdbx_description
1 polymer ?
#
loop_
_entity_poly.entity_id
_entity_poly.type
_entity_poly.pdbx_seq_one_letter_code
_entity_poly.pdbx_strand_id
1 'polypeptide(L)'
;MKGLNEFIGILIVLQYLYGICTTDLLINVKNQGGDIFSETITSNVSEDIITLEFQRSDGTLVTQLIDFRNKVQVIKVLVLGEEERGQHQYQVMCFVNYYYKMDFISSDAMSKLRQKNPGTIRIAEEDRGYTNYTMDLFLDATKSKLISKHIVTFCNEAADSTYTRNDDIKQWIQRLGISESLLMTAVHNFTSISVRHPGINNTTRSISITKCADTSNLWASCSCALELCIGWYPCGLKFCKGKSDGKKIPSTYKCGIKTCKKYFIFSYYSKMKKNCLWDE
;
A
#
# COMPACT_ATOMS: atom_id res chain seq x y z
N MET A 1 -21.53 -39.13 28.01
CA MET A 1 -20.96 -39.16 26.65
C MET A 1 -21.78 -38.40 25.60
N LYS A 2 -23.13 -38.39 25.62
CA LYS A 2 -23.94 -37.60 24.66
C LYS A 2 -23.72 -36.09 24.72
N GLY A 3 -23.70 -35.49 25.92
CA GLY A 3 -23.53 -34.04 26.07
C GLY A 3 -22.16 -33.48 25.64
N LEU A 4 -21.10 -34.30 25.65
CA LEU A 4 -19.78 -33.88 25.19
C LEU A 4 -19.71 -33.78 23.66
N ASN A 5 -20.35 -34.70 22.95
CA ASN A 5 -20.43 -34.66 21.48
C ASN A 5 -21.33 -33.53 20.98
N GLU A 6 -22.41 -33.19 21.70
CA GLU A 6 -23.23 -32.02 21.39
C GLU A 6 -22.46 -30.71 21.61
N PHE A 7 -21.68 -30.61 22.68
CA PHE A 7 -20.84 -29.43 22.95
C PHE A 7 -19.75 -29.24 21.90
N ILE A 8 -19.09 -30.33 21.49
CA ILE A 8 -18.10 -30.32 20.40
C ILE A 8 -18.77 -29.94 19.07
N GLY A 9 -19.97 -30.47 18.78
CA GLY A 9 -20.74 -30.12 17.59
C GLY A 9 -21.10 -28.63 17.54
N ILE A 10 -21.55 -28.06 18.65
CA ILE A 10 -21.83 -26.63 18.78
C ILE A 10 -20.56 -25.79 18.58
N LEU A 11 -19.42 -26.22 19.14
CA LEU A 11 -18.14 -25.52 18.98
C LEU A 11 -17.65 -25.53 17.53
N ILE A 12 -17.79 -26.66 16.82
CA ILE A 12 -17.42 -26.79 15.40
C ILE A 12 -18.34 -25.93 14.52
N VAL A 13 -19.65 -25.90 14.79
CA VAL A 13 -20.61 -25.05 14.07
C VAL A 13 -20.34 -23.57 14.34
N LEU A 14 -20.05 -23.18 15.59
CA LEU A 14 -19.62 -21.83 15.92
C LEU A 14 -18.31 -21.48 15.20
N GLN A 15 -17.32 -22.36 15.18
CA GLN A 15 -16.05 -22.13 14.50
C GLN A 15 -16.21 -21.98 12.97
N TYR A 16 -17.16 -22.70 12.36
CA TYR A 16 -17.54 -22.52 10.95
C TYR A 16 -18.32 -21.21 10.71
N LEU A 17 -19.19 -20.80 11.63
CA LEU A 17 -19.93 -19.54 11.57
C LEU A 17 -19.04 -18.31 11.85
N TYR A 18 -17.93 -18.49 12.58
CA TYR A 18 -16.84 -17.53 12.75
C TYR A 18 -15.84 -17.54 11.58
N GLY A 19 -16.16 -18.24 10.49
CA GLY A 19 -15.41 -18.22 9.24
C GLY A 19 -15.04 -16.78 8.88
N ILE A 20 -13.74 -16.53 8.83
CA ILE A 20 -13.14 -15.22 8.59
C ILE A 20 -13.88 -14.54 7.44
N CYS A 21 -14.46 -13.35 7.69
CA CYS A 21 -15.15 -12.53 6.70
C CYS A 21 -14.15 -11.87 5.73
N THR A 22 -13.33 -12.68 5.06
CA THR A 22 -12.53 -12.28 3.90
C THR A 22 -13.37 -12.44 2.65
N THR A 23 -13.38 -11.42 1.82
CA THR A 23 -14.13 -11.39 0.56
C THR A 23 -13.23 -10.85 -0.52
N ASP A 24 -13.27 -11.49 -1.68
CA ASP A 24 -12.43 -11.14 -2.82
C ASP A 24 -13.27 -10.60 -3.98
N LEU A 25 -12.72 -9.60 -4.65
CA LEU A 25 -13.31 -8.96 -5.82
C LEU A 25 -12.25 -8.91 -6.93
N LEU A 26 -12.40 -9.78 -7.93
CA LEU A 26 -11.52 -9.86 -9.08
C LEU A 26 -12.01 -8.95 -10.19
N ILE A 27 -11.20 -8.02 -10.70
CA ILE A 27 -11.62 -6.98 -11.65
C ILE A 27 -10.66 -6.91 -12.84
N ASN A 28 -11.20 -6.94 -14.05
CA ASN A 28 -10.43 -6.63 -15.26
C ASN A 28 -10.33 -5.11 -15.42
N VAL A 29 -9.12 -4.57 -15.43
CA VAL A 29 -8.87 -3.12 -15.49
C VAL A 29 -8.03 -2.81 -16.71
N LYS A 30 -8.43 -1.75 -17.42
CA LYS A 30 -7.66 -1.23 -18.56
C LYS A 30 -6.79 -0.06 -18.12
N ASN A 31 -5.49 -0.15 -18.35
CA ASN A 31 -4.56 0.94 -18.08
C ASN A 31 -4.61 2.03 -19.17
N GLN A 32 -3.85 3.12 -19.00
CA GLN A 32 -3.77 4.17 -20.01
C GLN A 32 -3.09 3.71 -21.31
N GLY A 33 -2.16 2.75 -21.23
CA GLY A 33 -1.46 2.16 -22.39
C GLY A 33 -2.34 1.23 -23.23
N GLY A 34 -3.53 0.88 -22.74
CA GLY A 34 -4.48 0.01 -23.41
C GLY A 34 -4.43 -1.45 -22.95
N ASP A 35 -3.44 -1.84 -22.14
CA ASP A 35 -3.32 -3.18 -21.59
C ASP A 35 -4.44 -3.45 -20.58
N ILE A 36 -4.82 -4.72 -20.53
CA ILE A 36 -5.84 -5.21 -19.60
C ILE A 36 -5.15 -6.17 -18.65
N PHE A 37 -5.29 -5.92 -17.35
CA PHE A 37 -4.81 -6.83 -16.31
C PHE A 37 -5.90 -7.09 -15.28
N SER A 38 -5.75 -8.17 -14.54
CA SER A 38 -6.66 -8.54 -13.46
C SER A 38 -6.14 -7.97 -12.15
N GLU A 39 -6.99 -7.20 -11.47
CA GLU A 39 -6.76 -6.70 -10.12
C GLU A 39 -7.60 -7.53 -9.13
N THR A 40 -7.04 -7.88 -7.98
CA THR A 40 -7.74 -8.55 -6.89
C THR A 40 -7.87 -7.59 -5.72
N ILE A 41 -9.09 -7.33 -5.26
CA ILE A 41 -9.35 -6.57 -4.04
C ILE A 41 -9.93 -7.49 -2.98
N THR A 42 -9.19 -7.66 -1.88
CA THR A 42 -9.62 -8.43 -0.71
C THR A 42 -10.03 -7.48 0.40
N SER A 43 -11.17 -7.74 1.04
CA SER A 43 -11.60 -7.03 2.25
C SER A 43 -11.67 -8.00 3.42
N ASN A 44 -11.09 -7.61 4.56
CA ASN A 44 -11.24 -8.29 5.84
C ASN A 44 -11.84 -7.32 6.84
N VAL A 45 -13.14 -7.50 7.11
CA VAL A 45 -13.92 -6.62 7.98
C VAL A 45 -13.50 -6.74 9.44
N SER A 46 -13.08 -7.93 9.88
CA SER A 46 -12.68 -8.18 11.28
C SER A 46 -11.42 -7.40 11.66
N GLU A 47 -10.46 -7.34 10.74
CA GLU A 47 -9.22 -6.58 10.92
C GLU A 47 -9.34 -5.12 10.47
N ASP A 48 -10.45 -4.75 9.82
CA ASP A 48 -10.69 -3.45 9.20
C ASP A 48 -9.56 -3.08 8.21
N ILE A 49 -9.27 -4.03 7.31
CA ILE A 49 -8.24 -3.89 6.27
C ILE A 49 -8.82 -4.17 4.88
N ILE A 50 -8.21 -3.56 3.87
CA ILE A 50 -8.35 -3.97 2.46
C ILE A 50 -6.97 -4.19 1.86
N THR A 51 -6.89 -5.10 0.89
CA THR A 51 -5.71 -5.33 0.07
C THR A 51 -6.12 -5.24 -1.39
N LEU A 52 -5.34 -4.53 -2.21
CA LEU A 52 -5.49 -4.44 -3.66
C LEU A 52 -4.19 -4.97 -4.27
N GLU A 53 -4.28 -5.93 -5.17
CA GLU A 53 -3.12 -6.56 -5.81
C GLU A 53 -3.28 -6.63 -7.33
N PHE A 54 -2.22 -6.33 -8.05
CA PHE A 54 -2.16 -6.50 -9.50
C PHE A 54 -0.74 -6.67 -10.00
N GLN A 55 -0.60 -7.31 -11.16
CA GLN A 55 0.68 -7.45 -11.86
C GLN A 55 0.69 -6.55 -13.09
N ARG A 56 1.77 -5.80 -13.27
CA ARG A 56 2.03 -4.99 -14.46
C ARG A 56 2.46 -5.84 -15.65
N SER A 57 2.46 -5.24 -16.83
CA SER A 57 2.96 -5.85 -18.06
C SER A 57 4.46 -6.18 -18.01
N ASP A 58 5.25 -5.44 -17.25
CA ASP A 58 6.68 -5.71 -17.00
C ASP A 58 6.92 -6.83 -15.96
N GLY A 59 5.85 -7.45 -15.44
CA GLY A 59 5.91 -8.51 -14.44
C GLY A 59 6.00 -8.01 -12.99
N THR A 60 6.15 -6.70 -12.76
CA THR A 60 6.15 -6.11 -11.42
C THR A 60 4.83 -6.38 -10.70
N LEU A 61 4.90 -6.96 -9.51
CA LEU A 61 3.74 -7.19 -8.65
C LEU A 61 3.58 -6.03 -7.67
N VAL A 62 2.40 -5.42 -7.67
CA VAL A 62 2.04 -4.32 -6.77
C VAL A 62 0.94 -4.78 -5.83
N THR A 63 1.19 -4.71 -4.53
CA THR A 63 0.22 -5.03 -3.49
C THR A 63 0.06 -3.84 -2.56
N GLN A 64 -1.12 -3.23 -2.51
CA GLN A 64 -1.47 -2.15 -1.60
C GLN A 64 -2.32 -2.68 -0.46
N LEU A 65 -1.92 -2.43 0.78
CA LEU A 65 -2.69 -2.69 1.99
C LEU A 65 -3.12 -1.37 2.63
N ILE A 66 -4.40 -1.26 2.97
CA ILE A 66 -4.94 -0.15 3.78
C ILE A 66 -5.41 -0.72 5.11
N ASP A 67 -4.79 -0.28 6.19
CA ASP A 67 -5.21 -0.51 7.56
C ASP A 67 -6.04 0.70 8.01
N PHE A 68 -7.37 0.59 7.92
CA PHE A 68 -8.27 1.67 8.27
C PHE A 68 -8.23 1.96 9.76
N ARG A 69 -8.04 0.92 10.60
CA ARG A 69 -7.96 1.04 12.03
C ARG A 69 -6.78 1.92 12.39
N ASN A 70 -5.58 1.62 11.94
CA ASN A 70 -4.36 2.34 12.29
C ASN A 70 -4.01 3.51 11.36
N LYS A 71 -4.77 3.74 10.29
CA LYS A 71 -4.50 4.80 9.29
C LYS A 71 -3.12 4.63 8.68
N VAL A 72 -2.88 3.43 8.19
CA VAL A 72 -1.63 3.07 7.51
C VAL A 72 -1.97 2.60 6.11
N GLN A 73 -1.25 3.13 5.13
CA GLN A 73 -1.19 2.60 3.78
C GLN A 73 0.19 2.00 3.58
N VAL A 74 0.23 0.75 3.13
CA VAL A 74 1.47 0.08 2.73
C VAL A 74 1.36 -0.24 1.25
N ILE A 75 2.32 0.18 0.45
CA ILE A 75 2.44 -0.24 -0.95
C ILE A 75 3.72 -1.09 -1.06
N LYS A 76 3.53 -2.40 -1.24
CA LYS A 76 4.59 -3.36 -1.53
C LYS A 76 4.74 -3.46 -3.04
N VAL A 77 5.98 -3.35 -3.52
CA VAL A 77 6.33 -3.49 -4.93
C VAL A 77 7.39 -4.56 -5.04
N LEU A 78 7.13 -5.60 -5.82
CA LEU A 78 8.10 -6.61 -6.18
C LEU A 78 8.45 -6.42 -7.65
N VAL A 79 9.67 -5.96 -7.92
CA VAL A 79 10.21 -5.76 -9.26
C VAL A 79 11.08 -6.96 -9.61
N LEU A 80 10.85 -7.56 -10.77
CA LEU A 80 11.67 -8.67 -11.25
C LEU A 80 13.03 -8.17 -11.71
N GLY A 81 14.07 -9.01 -11.56
CA GLY A 81 15.39 -8.70 -12.10
C GLY A 81 15.37 -8.77 -13.63
N GLU A 82 16.02 -7.81 -14.28
CA GLU A 82 16.26 -7.84 -15.72
C GLU A 82 17.50 -8.69 -16.04
N GLU A 83 17.29 -9.91 -16.52
CA GLU A 83 18.37 -10.86 -16.86
C GLU A 83 19.33 -10.26 -17.91
N GLU A 84 18.80 -9.54 -18.90
CA GLU A 84 19.57 -8.83 -19.94
C GLU A 84 20.49 -7.74 -19.36
N ARG A 85 20.21 -7.26 -18.14
CA ARG A 85 21.04 -6.31 -17.39
C ARG A 85 21.87 -6.97 -16.29
N GLY A 86 21.95 -8.31 -16.27
CA GLY A 86 22.70 -9.07 -15.27
C GLY A 86 22.07 -9.05 -13.86
N GLN A 87 20.75 -8.85 -13.78
CA GLN A 87 19.98 -9.01 -12.55
C GLN A 87 19.25 -10.35 -12.55
N HIS A 88 19.67 -11.26 -11.68
CA HIS A 88 19.04 -12.58 -11.52
C HIS A 88 18.08 -12.66 -10.31
N GLN A 89 18.01 -11.61 -9.50
CA GLN A 89 17.19 -11.56 -8.29
C GLN A 89 16.13 -10.47 -8.42
N TYR A 90 14.96 -10.74 -7.85
CA TYR A 90 13.91 -9.74 -7.68
C TYR A 90 14.24 -8.80 -6.52
N GLN A 91 13.60 -7.63 -6.53
CA GLN A 91 13.71 -6.64 -5.47
C GLN A 91 12.33 -6.38 -4.90
N VAL A 92 12.24 -6.29 -3.58
CA VAL A 92 10.99 -5.97 -2.88
C VAL A 92 11.17 -4.63 -2.17
N MET A 93 10.23 -3.73 -2.32
CA MET A 93 10.19 -2.44 -1.64
C MET A 93 8.85 -2.27 -0.95
N CYS A 94 8.86 -1.63 0.22
CA CYS A 94 7.66 -1.25 0.94
C CYS A 94 7.63 0.25 1.21
N PHE A 95 6.58 0.92 0.77
CA PHE A 95 6.32 2.33 1.07
C PHE A 95 5.18 2.43 2.08
N VAL A 96 5.50 2.82 3.31
CA VAL A 96 4.55 2.94 4.43
C VAL A 96 4.22 4.40 4.66
N ASN A 97 2.96 4.77 4.45
CA ASN A 97 2.47 6.15 4.54
C ASN A 97 1.27 6.27 5.47
N TYR A 98 1.01 7.46 5.99
CA TYR A 98 -0.22 7.75 6.71
C TYR A 98 -1.42 7.73 5.75
N TYR A 99 -2.48 7.03 6.12
CA TYR A 99 -3.70 6.94 5.31
C TYR A 99 -4.72 8.02 5.69
N TYR A 100 -5.06 8.89 4.74
CA TYR A 100 -6.10 9.92 4.90
C TYR A 100 -7.49 9.35 4.58
N LYS A 101 -8.49 9.66 5.43
CA LYS A 101 -9.83 9.02 5.49
C LYS A 101 -10.73 9.12 4.23
N MET A 102 -10.26 9.60 3.08
CA MET A 102 -11.10 9.86 1.89
C MET A 102 -10.66 9.14 0.62
N ASP A 103 -9.67 8.25 0.71
CA ASP A 103 -9.16 7.55 -0.47
C ASP A 103 -9.99 6.31 -0.82
N PHE A 104 -10.40 5.48 0.15
CA PHE A 104 -11.17 4.25 -0.09
C PHE A 104 -12.53 4.24 0.62
N ILE A 105 -13.46 3.46 0.06
CA ILE A 105 -14.65 3.00 0.82
C ILE A 105 -14.21 2.11 1.98
N SER A 106 -15.02 2.01 3.03
CA SER A 106 -14.70 1.16 4.18
C SER A 106 -14.59 -0.32 3.82
N SER A 107 -13.86 -1.09 4.63
CA SER A 107 -13.76 -2.56 4.54
C SER A 107 -15.15 -3.23 4.49
N ASP A 108 -16.10 -2.79 5.33
CA ASP A 108 -17.50 -3.26 5.32
C ASP A 108 -18.25 -2.97 4.01
N ALA A 109 -17.99 -1.82 3.39
CA ALA A 109 -18.60 -1.50 2.10
C ALA A 109 -17.96 -2.33 0.97
N MET A 110 -16.64 -2.50 1.03
CA MET A 110 -15.88 -3.32 0.08
C MET A 110 -16.34 -4.77 0.08
N SER A 111 -16.57 -5.36 1.26
CA SER A 111 -16.96 -6.78 1.38
C SER A 111 -18.34 -7.10 0.83
N LYS A 112 -19.15 -6.08 0.57
CA LYS A 112 -20.48 -6.20 -0.02
C LYS A 112 -20.47 -6.00 -1.53
N LEU A 113 -19.34 -5.59 -2.11
CA LEU A 113 -19.23 -5.44 -3.55
C LEU A 113 -19.26 -6.81 -4.22
N ARG A 114 -20.01 -6.88 -5.32
CA ARG A 114 -20.10 -8.07 -6.17
C ARG A 114 -20.11 -7.62 -7.61
N GLN A 115 -19.47 -8.39 -8.48
CA GLN A 115 -19.54 -8.12 -9.90
C GLN A 115 -20.80 -8.70 -10.49
N LYS A 116 -21.57 -7.84 -11.18
CA LYS A 116 -22.69 -8.30 -11.99
C LYS A 116 -22.22 -9.05 -13.24
N ASN A 117 -21.13 -8.56 -13.85
CA ASN A 117 -20.56 -9.07 -15.10
C ASN A 117 -19.03 -9.24 -14.94
N PRO A 118 -18.53 -10.47 -14.73
CA PRO A 118 -17.10 -10.71 -14.48
C PRO A 118 -16.16 -10.33 -15.64
N GLY A 119 -16.62 -10.49 -16.88
CA GLY A 119 -15.83 -10.14 -18.08
C GLY A 119 -15.79 -8.65 -18.41
N THR A 120 -16.45 -7.78 -17.63
CA THR A 120 -16.45 -6.35 -17.91
C THR A 120 -15.10 -5.72 -17.57
N ILE A 121 -14.47 -5.15 -18.59
CA ILE A 121 -13.28 -4.30 -18.44
C ILE A 121 -13.71 -2.97 -17.81
N ARG A 122 -13.04 -2.59 -16.72
CA ARG A 122 -13.33 -1.39 -15.94
C ARG A 122 -12.31 -0.29 -16.20
N ILE A 123 -12.80 0.93 -16.15
CA ILE A 123 -12.03 2.17 -16.21
C ILE A 123 -12.54 3.04 -15.06
N ALA A 124 -11.63 3.75 -14.38
CA ALA A 124 -12.00 4.66 -13.30
C ALA A 124 -12.86 5.82 -13.81
N GLU A 125 -13.82 6.25 -12.98
CA GLU A 125 -14.68 7.39 -13.28
C GLU A 125 -14.00 8.74 -13.01
N GLU A 126 -13.07 8.77 -12.04
CA GLU A 126 -12.35 9.97 -11.63
C GLU A 126 -10.83 9.73 -11.63
N ASP A 127 -10.09 10.72 -12.12
CA ASP A 127 -8.64 10.78 -12.00
C ASP A 127 -8.25 11.64 -10.80
N ARG A 128 -7.57 11.06 -9.81
CA ARG A 128 -7.05 11.81 -8.65
C ARG A 128 -5.65 12.37 -8.87
N GLY A 129 -5.07 12.20 -10.06
CA GLY A 129 -3.77 12.74 -10.42
C GLY A 129 -2.61 12.12 -9.62
N TYR A 130 -1.55 12.90 -9.48
CA TYR A 130 -0.26 12.48 -8.92
C TYR A 130 -0.13 12.89 -7.46
N THR A 131 0.43 11.99 -6.66
CA THR A 131 0.89 12.27 -5.29
C THR A 131 2.37 11.95 -5.17
N ASN A 132 3.16 12.97 -4.86
CA ASN A 132 4.60 12.83 -4.68
C ASN A 132 4.91 12.50 -3.22
N TYR A 133 5.72 11.47 -3.01
CA TYR A 133 6.21 11.03 -1.72
C TYR A 133 7.74 11.08 -1.75
N THR A 134 8.33 11.95 -0.92
CA THR A 134 9.77 11.93 -0.67
C THR A 134 10.01 11.14 0.60
N MET A 135 10.50 9.92 0.45
CA MET A 135 10.76 8.98 1.54
C MET A 135 12.11 9.31 2.17
N ASP A 136 12.07 9.89 3.37
CA ASP A 136 13.25 10.41 4.06
C ASP A 136 13.71 9.54 5.24
N LEU A 137 13.01 8.43 5.51
CA LEU A 137 13.33 7.48 6.57
C LEU A 137 13.25 6.04 6.07
N PHE A 138 14.17 5.22 6.54
CA PHE A 138 13.99 3.77 6.56
C PHE A 138 13.15 3.39 7.77
N LEU A 139 12.31 2.36 7.59
CA LEU A 139 11.44 1.83 8.62
C LEU A 139 11.78 0.36 8.90
N ASP A 140 12.12 0.04 10.13
CA ASP A 140 12.34 -1.32 10.61
C ASP A 140 10.99 -2.04 10.75
N ALA A 141 10.69 -2.91 9.79
CA ALA A 141 9.42 -3.64 9.74
C ALA A 141 9.14 -4.42 11.04
N THR A 142 10.17 -4.95 11.71
CA THR A 142 10.01 -5.75 12.93
C THR A 142 9.59 -4.91 14.14
N LYS A 143 10.01 -3.64 14.18
CA LYS A 143 9.66 -2.67 15.24
C LYS A 143 8.42 -1.84 14.91
N SER A 144 7.84 -2.04 13.73
CA SER A 144 6.71 -1.25 13.22
C SER A 144 5.35 -1.69 13.76
N LYS A 145 5.29 -2.68 14.66
CA LYS A 145 4.04 -3.17 15.25
C LYS A 145 3.21 -2.08 15.93
N LEU A 146 3.87 -1.05 16.48
CA LEU A 146 3.22 0.11 17.10
C LEU A 146 2.49 0.99 16.08
N ILE A 147 2.95 1.03 14.83
CA ILE A 147 2.32 1.74 13.72
C ILE A 147 1.16 0.88 13.18
N SER A 148 1.47 -0.36 12.80
CA SER A 148 0.48 -1.38 12.45
C SER A 148 1.12 -2.76 12.54
N LYS A 149 0.39 -3.71 13.14
CA LYS A 149 0.82 -5.11 13.21
C LYS A 149 1.01 -5.76 11.83
N HIS A 150 0.32 -5.24 10.80
CA HIS A 150 0.35 -5.81 9.46
C HIS A 150 1.65 -5.51 8.72
N ILE A 151 2.37 -4.45 9.08
CA ILE A 151 3.65 -4.08 8.45
C ILE A 151 4.67 -5.20 8.58
N VAL A 152 4.75 -5.83 9.77
CA VAL A 152 5.73 -6.88 10.08
C VAL A 152 5.63 -8.03 9.07
N THR A 153 4.41 -8.52 8.82
CA THR A 153 4.21 -9.65 7.90
C THR A 153 4.25 -9.21 6.45
N PHE A 154 3.68 -8.04 6.14
CA PHE A 154 3.53 -7.58 4.76
C PHE A 154 4.88 -7.14 4.14
N CYS A 155 5.77 -6.57 4.95
CA CYS A 155 7.07 -6.05 4.52
C CYS A 155 8.27 -6.89 4.98
N ASN A 156 8.05 -8.12 5.44
CA ASN A 156 9.12 -9.00 5.95
C ASN A 156 10.25 -9.21 4.91
N GLU A 157 9.89 -9.37 3.64
CA GLU A 157 10.84 -9.54 2.53
C GLU A 157 11.58 -8.24 2.13
N ALA A 158 11.11 -7.09 2.62
CA ALA A 158 11.64 -5.76 2.31
C ALA A 158 12.36 -5.13 3.52
N ALA A 159 12.98 -5.94 4.38
CA ALA A 159 13.58 -5.49 5.65
C ALA A 159 14.57 -4.31 5.47
N ASP A 160 15.33 -4.31 4.37
CA ASP A 160 16.33 -3.28 4.04
C ASP A 160 15.83 -2.19 3.06
N SER A 161 14.56 -2.28 2.66
CA SER A 161 13.92 -1.50 1.60
C SER A 161 12.47 -1.15 1.96
N THR A 162 12.23 -0.96 3.26
CA THR A 162 10.97 -0.42 3.81
C THR A 162 11.20 1.03 4.18
N TYR A 163 10.33 1.90 3.68
CA TYR A 163 10.48 3.35 3.73
C TYR A 163 9.26 4.01 4.37
N THR A 164 9.49 5.13 5.05
CA THR A 164 8.42 6.03 5.56
C THR A 164 8.88 7.48 5.48
N ARG A 165 8.04 8.42 5.95
CA ARG A 165 8.37 9.84 6.01
C ARG A 165 8.28 10.41 7.42
N ASN A 166 9.10 11.42 7.71
CA ASN A 166 8.97 12.21 8.95
C ASN A 166 7.56 12.78 9.12
N ASP A 167 6.90 13.18 8.03
CA ASP A 167 5.53 13.70 8.10
C ASP A 167 4.51 12.63 8.49
N ASP A 168 4.67 11.38 8.05
CA ASP A 168 3.79 10.28 8.44
C ASP A 168 3.99 9.89 9.91
N ILE A 169 5.25 9.92 10.39
CA ILE A 169 5.60 9.72 11.80
C ILE A 169 4.88 10.74 12.70
N LYS A 170 4.88 12.03 12.34
CA LYS A 170 4.14 13.08 13.09
C LYS A 170 2.65 12.78 13.15
N GLN A 171 2.06 12.33 12.05
CA GLN A 171 0.64 11.98 12.00
C GLN A 171 0.31 10.78 12.90
N TRP A 172 1.14 9.74 12.90
CA TRP A 172 0.95 8.58 13.79
C TRP A 172 1.16 8.92 15.26
N ILE A 173 2.14 9.76 15.61
CA ILE A 173 2.34 10.26 16.98
C ILE A 173 1.07 10.95 17.49
N GLN A 174 0.56 11.91 16.72
CA GLN A 174 -0.65 12.65 17.07
C GLN A 174 -1.86 11.73 17.23
N ARG A 175 -1.96 10.71 16.37
CA ARG A 175 -3.11 9.80 16.33
C ARG A 175 -3.05 8.69 17.39
N LEU A 176 -1.86 8.20 17.75
CA LEU A 176 -1.68 7.14 18.75
C LEU A 176 -1.51 7.68 20.17
N GLY A 177 -1.14 8.95 20.33
CA GLY A 177 -0.83 9.54 21.65
C GLY A 177 0.43 8.94 22.27
N ILE A 178 1.33 8.41 21.44
CA ILE A 178 2.59 7.77 21.85
C ILE A 178 3.73 8.80 21.83
N SER A 179 4.74 8.64 22.69
CA SER A 179 5.92 9.50 22.66
C SER A 179 6.70 9.35 21.35
N GLU A 180 7.17 10.48 20.82
CA GLU A 180 8.03 10.51 19.64
C GLU A 180 9.23 9.58 19.78
N SER A 181 9.87 9.58 20.95
CA SER A 181 11.02 8.71 21.24
C SER A 181 10.77 7.23 21.00
N LEU A 182 9.55 6.74 21.28
CA LEU A 182 9.21 5.33 21.09
C LEU A 182 9.05 5.01 19.60
N LEU A 183 8.37 5.88 18.85
CA LEU A 183 8.17 5.66 17.41
C LEU A 183 9.48 5.80 16.63
N MET A 184 10.36 6.71 17.07
CA MET A 184 11.67 6.91 16.49
C MET A 184 12.59 5.68 16.63
N THR A 185 12.32 4.73 17.54
CA THR A 185 13.08 3.47 17.62
C THR A 185 12.87 2.54 16.42
N ALA A 186 11.77 2.73 15.68
CA ALA A 186 11.44 1.94 14.50
C ALA A 186 11.98 2.56 13.21
N VAL A 187 12.56 3.76 13.23
CA VAL A 187 13.05 4.45 12.03
C VAL A 187 14.52 4.80 12.12
N HIS A 188 15.17 4.93 10.98
CA HIS A 188 16.52 5.46 10.89
C HIS A 188 16.68 6.32 9.63
N ASN A 189 17.52 7.35 9.75
CA ASN A 189 17.78 8.28 8.65
C ASN A 189 18.78 7.62 7.65
N PHE A 190 18.62 7.89 6.36
CA PHE A 190 19.58 7.44 5.35
C PHE A 190 20.93 8.18 5.46
N THR A 191 20.95 9.40 6.01
CA THR A 191 22.18 10.21 6.19
C THR A 191 23.09 9.71 7.31
N SER A 192 22.59 8.92 8.26
CA SER A 192 23.43 8.32 9.30
C SER A 192 24.24 7.11 8.80
N ILE A 193 23.99 6.66 7.56
CA ILE A 193 24.88 5.76 6.84
C ILE A 193 26.07 6.61 6.38
N SER A 194 27.00 6.86 7.32
CA SER A 194 28.28 7.49 7.04
C SER A 194 28.94 6.74 5.87
N VAL A 195 28.91 7.34 4.70
CA VAL A 195 29.77 6.91 3.60
C VAL A 195 31.19 7.09 4.14
N ARG A 196 31.85 5.98 4.46
CA ARG A 196 33.30 5.96 4.72
C ARG A 196 34.00 6.23 3.39
N HIS A 197 33.92 7.47 2.91
CA HIS A 197 34.94 8.00 2.01
C HIS A 197 36.06 8.53 2.91
N PRO A 198 37.24 7.88 2.93
CA PRO A 198 38.38 8.42 3.65
C PRO A 198 38.83 9.68 2.89
N GLY A 199 38.48 10.88 3.38
CA GLY A 199 39.12 12.10 2.91
C GLY A 199 38.33 13.40 2.84
N ILE A 200 37.14 13.57 3.45
CA ILE A 200 36.45 14.87 3.41
C ILE A 200 36.10 15.35 4.82
N ASN A 201 36.74 16.45 5.19
CA ASN A 201 36.65 17.12 6.48
C ASN A 201 35.21 17.50 6.87
N ASN A 202 34.92 17.33 8.15
CA ASN A 202 33.70 17.72 8.86
C ASN A 202 33.23 19.14 8.48
N THR A 203 32.30 19.22 7.55
CA THR A 203 31.36 20.33 7.41
C THR A 203 29.99 19.72 7.19
N THR A 204 29.01 20.15 7.99
CA THR A 204 27.58 19.83 7.90
C THR A 204 26.99 20.37 6.60
N ARG A 205 27.46 19.85 5.46
CA ARG A 205 26.80 20.00 4.17
C ARG A 205 25.73 18.93 4.10
N SER A 206 24.49 19.34 3.85
CA SER A 206 23.45 18.45 3.36
C SER A 206 24.04 17.62 2.22
N ILE A 207 24.20 16.31 2.42
CA ILE A 207 24.70 15.42 1.37
C ILE A 207 23.66 15.49 0.25
N SER A 208 23.96 16.23 -0.81
CA SER A 208 23.16 16.25 -2.02
C SER A 208 23.35 14.89 -2.67
N ILE A 209 22.41 14.00 -2.43
CA ILE A 209 22.39 12.67 -3.06
C ILE A 209 22.00 12.88 -4.52
N THR A 210 22.88 12.48 -5.43
CA THR A 210 22.62 12.51 -6.87
C THR A 210 21.50 11.53 -7.24
N LYS A 211 20.73 11.82 -8.30
CA LYS A 211 19.74 10.86 -8.80
C LYS A 211 20.41 9.62 -9.36
N CYS A 212 19.72 8.48 -9.34
CA CYS A 212 20.24 7.24 -9.90
C CYS A 212 20.41 7.35 -11.43
N ALA A 213 19.55 8.11 -12.11
CA ALA A 213 19.71 8.46 -13.53
C ALA A 213 21.05 9.16 -13.83
N ASP A 214 21.52 10.04 -12.94
CA ASP A 214 22.68 10.92 -13.19
C ASP A 214 24.05 10.28 -12.91
N THR A 215 24.10 9.08 -12.32
CA THR A 215 25.37 8.40 -11.97
C THR A 215 25.58 7.15 -12.81
N SER A 216 26.78 6.92 -13.34
CA SER A 216 27.12 5.67 -14.04
C SER A 216 27.64 4.57 -13.11
N ASN A 217 28.00 4.92 -11.87
CA ASN A 217 28.54 3.96 -10.91
C ASN A 217 27.41 3.13 -10.29
N LEU A 218 27.32 1.85 -10.68
CA LEU A 218 26.31 0.90 -10.19
C LEU A 218 26.32 0.69 -8.67
N TRP A 219 27.45 0.96 -8.01
CA TRP A 219 27.65 0.76 -6.57
C TRP A 219 27.49 2.06 -5.77
N ALA A 220 27.30 3.20 -6.43
CA ALA A 220 27.07 4.46 -5.75
C ALA A 220 25.66 4.50 -5.16
N SER A 221 25.55 5.06 -3.95
CA SER A 221 24.26 5.43 -3.39
C SER A 221 23.64 6.58 -4.16
N CYS A 222 22.34 6.58 -4.35
CA CYS A 222 21.62 7.57 -5.14
C CYS A 222 20.16 7.71 -4.71
N SER A 223 19.49 8.76 -5.20
CA SER A 223 18.05 8.94 -5.03
C SER A 223 17.34 8.32 -6.22
N CYS A 224 16.46 7.37 -5.94
CA CYS A 224 15.68 6.63 -6.92
C CYS A 224 14.26 7.18 -6.99
N ALA A 225 13.64 7.21 -8.17
CA ALA A 225 12.22 7.44 -8.35
C ALA A 225 11.48 6.17 -8.79
N LEU A 226 10.27 5.96 -8.28
CA LEU A 226 9.36 4.90 -8.70
C LEU A 226 7.95 5.46 -8.87
N GLU A 227 7.44 5.39 -10.10
CA GLU A 227 6.06 5.77 -10.42
C GLU A 227 5.13 4.54 -10.39
N LEU A 228 4.02 4.67 -9.65
CA LEU A 228 2.97 3.66 -9.59
C LEU A 228 1.59 4.21 -9.86
N CYS A 229 0.86 3.55 -10.77
CA CYS A 229 -0.54 3.84 -11.04
C CYS A 229 -1.43 2.74 -10.45
N ILE A 230 -2.42 3.12 -9.63
CA ILE A 230 -3.56 2.27 -9.32
C ILE A 230 -4.68 2.69 -10.28
N GLY A 231 -4.94 1.83 -11.27
CA GLY A 231 -5.79 2.14 -12.42
C GLY A 231 -7.29 2.15 -12.11
N TRP A 232 -7.70 1.45 -11.05
CA TRP A 232 -9.09 1.41 -10.63
C TRP A 232 -9.19 1.04 -9.15
N TYR A 233 -9.98 1.79 -8.37
CA TYR A 233 -10.34 1.38 -7.02
C TYR A 233 -11.64 2.05 -6.53
N PRO A 234 -12.42 1.39 -5.65
CA PRO A 234 -13.62 1.98 -5.06
C PRO A 234 -13.26 3.07 -4.03
N CYS A 235 -13.49 4.33 -4.42
CA CYS A 235 -13.09 5.51 -3.66
C CYS A 235 -14.25 6.29 -3.03
N GLY A 236 -15.50 5.89 -3.31
CA GLY A 236 -16.68 6.51 -2.73
C GLY A 236 -17.95 5.68 -2.91
N LEU A 237 -18.99 5.99 -2.14
CA LEU A 237 -20.32 5.40 -2.29
C LEU A 237 -21.23 6.35 -3.09
N LYS A 238 -22.04 5.79 -3.98
CA LYS A 238 -23.11 6.52 -4.69
C LYS A 238 -24.45 6.29 -4.02
N PHE A 239 -25.22 7.37 -3.89
CA PHE A 239 -26.55 7.37 -3.30
C PHE A 239 -27.58 7.79 -4.34
N CYS A 240 -28.64 6.99 -4.46
CA CYS A 240 -29.77 7.25 -5.34
C CYS A 240 -30.98 7.71 -4.52
N LYS A 241 -31.86 8.49 -5.14
CA LYS A 241 -33.13 8.91 -4.53
C LYS A 241 -34.18 7.81 -4.73
N GLY A 242 -34.87 7.45 -3.67
CA GLY A 242 -36.05 6.59 -3.71
C GLY A 242 -37.28 7.34 -4.24
N LYS A 243 -38.29 6.60 -4.72
CA LYS A 243 -39.60 7.18 -5.05
C LYS A 243 -40.25 7.72 -3.76
N SER A 244 -40.76 8.94 -3.80
CA SER A 244 -41.40 9.57 -2.63
C SER A 244 -42.87 9.12 -2.51
N ASP A 245 -43.15 8.18 -1.62
CA ASP A 245 -44.52 7.84 -1.22
C ASP A 245 -45.10 8.90 -0.26
N GLY A 246 -45.29 10.13 -0.76
CA GLY A 246 -46.00 11.20 -0.05
C GLY A 246 -45.33 11.78 1.21
N LYS A 247 -44.16 11.29 1.64
CA LYS A 247 -43.37 11.88 2.74
C LYS A 247 -42.46 13.00 2.24
N LYS A 248 -42.41 14.12 2.98
CA LYS A 248 -41.66 15.37 2.67
C LYS A 248 -40.14 15.23 2.54
N ILE A 249 -39.54 14.07 2.85
CA ILE A 249 -38.11 13.83 2.72
C ILE A 249 -37.89 12.62 1.80
N PRO A 250 -37.26 12.79 0.62
CA PRO A 250 -36.94 11.67 -0.25
C PRO A 250 -35.93 10.75 0.44
N SER A 251 -36.27 9.47 0.60
CA SER A 251 -35.34 8.47 1.14
C SER A 251 -34.17 8.30 0.17
N THR A 252 -32.94 8.25 0.69
CA THR A 252 -31.74 7.96 -0.11
C THR A 252 -31.27 6.55 0.21
N TYR A 253 -30.80 5.82 -0.82
CA TYR A 253 -30.26 4.47 -0.65
C TYR A 253 -28.96 4.31 -1.43
N LYS A 254 -28.10 3.40 -0.96
CA LYS A 254 -26.83 3.07 -1.62
C LYS A 254 -27.13 2.32 -2.92
N CYS A 255 -26.65 2.83 -4.05
CA CYS A 255 -26.94 2.23 -5.37
C CYS A 255 -25.70 1.90 -6.20
N GLY A 256 -24.50 2.29 -5.74
CA GLY A 256 -23.27 1.97 -6.43
C GLY A 256 -22.04 2.54 -5.74
N ILE A 257 -20.93 2.54 -6.47
CA ILE A 257 -19.65 3.08 -6.05
C ILE A 257 -19.19 4.16 -7.02
N LYS A 258 -18.41 5.10 -6.49
CA LYS A 258 -17.52 5.96 -7.28
C LYS A 258 -16.18 5.24 -7.37
N THR A 259 -15.59 5.23 -8.56
CA THR A 259 -14.31 4.57 -8.81
C THR A 259 -13.27 5.59 -9.25
N CYS A 260 -12.05 5.43 -8.75
CA CYS A 260 -10.97 6.38 -8.97
C CYS A 260 -9.73 5.67 -9.52
N LYS A 261 -8.83 6.46 -10.10
CA LYS A 261 -7.43 6.10 -10.35
C LYS A 261 -6.51 7.13 -9.68
N LYS A 262 -5.31 6.72 -9.30
CA LYS A 262 -4.33 7.59 -8.62
C LYS A 262 -2.90 7.16 -8.95
N TYR A 263 -2.03 8.15 -9.13
CA TYR A 263 -0.61 7.98 -9.39
C TYR A 263 0.19 8.33 -8.13
N PHE A 264 1.18 7.50 -7.83
CA PHE A 264 2.11 7.65 -6.73
C PHE A 264 3.51 7.80 -7.32
N ILE A 265 4.24 8.82 -6.92
CA ILE A 265 5.65 8.98 -7.30
C ILE A 265 6.46 8.94 -6.01
N PHE A 266 7.23 7.87 -5.81
CA PHE A 266 8.10 7.70 -4.65
C PHE A 266 9.51 8.10 -5.02
N SER A 267 10.06 9.11 -4.36
CA SER A 267 11.49 9.39 -4.34
C SER A 267 12.07 8.81 -3.06
N TYR A 268 13.09 7.95 -3.15
CA TYR A 268 13.66 7.26 -1.99
C TYR A 268 15.16 7.01 -2.15
N TYR A 269 15.83 6.83 -1.02
CA TYR A 269 17.25 6.51 -1.01
C TYR A 269 17.50 5.05 -1.41
N SER A 270 18.38 4.86 -2.39
CA SER A 270 18.92 3.57 -2.76
C SER A 270 20.38 3.46 -2.31
N LYS A 271 20.72 2.35 -1.65
CA LYS A 271 22.10 2.05 -1.23
C LYS A 271 23.04 1.91 -2.42
N MET A 272 22.54 1.47 -3.58
CA MET A 272 23.31 1.23 -4.80
C MET A 272 22.44 1.51 -6.04
N LYS A 273 22.98 2.16 -7.07
CA LYS A 273 22.27 2.34 -8.36
C LYS A 273 21.76 1.02 -8.95
N LYS A 274 22.46 -0.09 -8.76
CA LYS A 274 22.00 -1.43 -9.20
C LYS A 274 20.61 -1.81 -8.67
N ASN A 275 20.17 -1.23 -7.55
CA ASN A 275 18.85 -1.46 -6.96
C ASN A 275 17.76 -0.51 -7.50
N CYS A 276 18.06 0.23 -8.56
CA CYS A 276 17.20 1.24 -9.15
C CYS A 276 17.51 1.37 -10.64
N LEU A 277 17.35 0.29 -11.39
CA LEU A 277 17.62 0.29 -12.84
C LEU A 277 16.42 0.78 -13.69
N TRP A 278 15.26 0.97 -13.06
CA TRP A 278 14.05 1.51 -13.70
C TRP A 278 14.01 3.04 -13.74
N ASP A 279 14.88 3.72 -12.98
CA ASP A 279 15.00 5.18 -12.94
C ASP A 279 16.14 5.61 -13.87
N GLU A 280 15.82 5.69 -15.17
CA GLU A 280 16.74 6.09 -16.25
C GLU A 280 16.48 7.52 -16.76
#